data_AF-A0A926GIF9-F1
#
_entry.id   AF-A0A926GIF9-F1
#
_cell.length_a   1.000
_cell.length_b   1.000
_cell.length_c   1.000
_cell.angle_alpha   90.00
_cell.angle_beta   90.00
_cell.angle_gamma   90.00
#
_symmetry.space_group_name_H-M   'P 1'
#
loop_
_entity.id
_entity.type
_entity.pdbx_description
1 polymer ?
#
loop_
_entity_poly.entity_id
_entity_poly.type
_entity_poly.pdbx_seq_one_letter_code
_entity_poly.pdbx_strand_id
1 'polypeptide(L)'
;MRDMARRGVRCAVGLITGAAAAVIELPFVVLAGLAMLPVAAWPAGRRAILRFLLACARGLTKFERLRLKLWLRVSVSPAYTDMAALRYLACRWALGLLGGVVMLSVAIGLGYGTSWIYIWLLVDDVRNPGAITYGSLGGLFLLFLAVQGMFGVAELEGRLARRLLGPRHQEELERRIAELSASRAAVVDAVHDERRRIERDLHDGVQQRLVALGMLLGRARRSQDGDRRDRLLRQAHEESRQALEDLREVAWRIYPTTLDEAGLHAALETVAERTSVPVRVEYDLVEEPERAMATVAYFVV
;
A
#
# COMPACT_ATOMS: atom_id res chain seq x y z
N MET A 1 -19.93 -29.49 -1.13
CA MET A 1 -19.19 -30.57 -1.82
C MET A 1 -18.67 -30.17 -3.21
N ARG A 2 -19.46 -29.54 -4.09
CA ARG A 2 -19.01 -29.14 -5.46
C ARG A 2 -17.76 -28.25 -5.51
N ASP A 3 -17.58 -27.35 -4.55
CA ASP A 3 -16.40 -26.47 -4.50
C ASP A 3 -15.11 -27.19 -4.09
N MET A 4 -15.19 -28.21 -3.23
CA MET A 4 -14.03 -29.00 -2.82
C MET A 4 -13.55 -29.88 -3.98
N ALA A 5 -14.47 -30.53 -4.71
CA ALA A 5 -14.13 -31.29 -5.91
C ALA A 5 -13.48 -30.41 -7.00
N ARG A 6 -14.04 -29.22 -7.26
CA ARG A 6 -13.45 -28.25 -8.20
C ARG A 6 -12.09 -27.70 -7.75
N ARG A 7 -11.85 -27.59 -6.44
CA ARG A 7 -10.52 -27.23 -5.91
C ARG A 7 -9.53 -28.37 -6.11
N GLY A 8 -9.90 -29.60 -5.77
CA GLY A 8 -9.06 -30.78 -5.95
C GLY A 8 -8.60 -31.00 -7.39
N VAL A 9 -9.53 -30.94 -8.36
CA VAL A 9 -9.20 -31.11 -9.79
C VAL A 9 -8.22 -30.04 -10.28
N ARG A 10 -8.40 -28.77 -9.86
CA ARG A 10 -7.49 -27.68 -10.25
C ARG A 10 -6.11 -27.81 -9.61
N CYS A 11 -6.04 -28.23 -8.35
CA CYS A 11 -4.77 -28.52 -7.69
C CYS A 11 -4.04 -29.67 -8.40
N ALA A 12 -4.73 -30.74 -8.77
CA ALA A 12 -4.15 -31.86 -9.51
C ALA A 12 -3.62 -31.42 -10.87
N VAL A 13 -4.40 -30.69 -11.67
CA VAL A 13 -3.95 -30.17 -12.98
C VAL A 13 -2.79 -29.18 -12.82
N GLY A 14 -2.86 -28.30 -11.82
CA GLY A 14 -1.79 -27.37 -11.48
C GLY A 14 -0.47 -28.10 -11.13
N LEU A 15 -0.52 -29.16 -10.34
CA LEU A 15 0.66 -29.93 -9.95
C LEU A 15 1.20 -30.80 -11.08
N ILE A 16 0.34 -31.42 -11.89
CA ILE A 16 0.78 -32.19 -13.07
C ILE A 16 1.51 -31.28 -14.06
N THR A 17 0.92 -30.12 -14.37
CA THR A 17 1.56 -29.13 -15.25
C THR A 17 2.83 -28.54 -14.64
N GLY A 18 2.86 -28.37 -13.30
CA GLY A 18 4.06 -27.95 -12.57
C GLY A 18 5.18 -28.98 -12.54
N ALA A 19 4.85 -30.26 -12.42
CA ALA A 19 5.81 -31.36 -12.47
C ALA A 19 6.42 -31.49 -13.87
N ALA A 20 5.61 -31.36 -14.93
CA ALA A 20 6.09 -31.32 -16.30
C ALA A 20 7.04 -30.13 -16.55
N ALA A 21 6.70 -28.95 -16.03
CA ALA A 21 7.57 -27.78 -16.08
C ALA A 21 8.88 -28.00 -15.32
N ALA A 22 8.83 -28.66 -14.15
CA ALA A 22 10.02 -28.95 -13.34
C ALA A 22 11.05 -29.84 -14.05
N VAL A 23 10.60 -30.78 -14.88
CA VAL A 23 11.48 -31.61 -15.72
C VAL A 23 12.26 -30.75 -16.73
N ILE A 24 11.67 -29.66 -17.21
CA ILE A 24 12.31 -28.70 -18.13
C ILE A 24 13.18 -27.69 -17.34
N GLU A 25 12.76 -27.30 -16.14
CA GLU A 25 13.49 -26.37 -15.28
C GLU A 25 14.80 -26.97 -14.74
N LEU A 26 14.82 -28.26 -14.40
CA LEU A 26 16.00 -28.94 -13.84
C LEU A 26 17.24 -28.81 -14.74
N PRO A 27 17.21 -29.21 -16.04
CA PRO A 27 18.37 -29.05 -16.91
C PRO A 27 18.75 -27.58 -17.09
N PHE A 28 17.78 -26.66 -17.12
CA PHE A 28 18.07 -25.23 -17.16
C PHE A 28 18.81 -24.74 -15.91
N VAL A 29 18.39 -25.14 -14.70
CA VAL A 29 19.04 -24.75 -13.43
C VAL A 29 20.44 -25.37 -13.34
N VAL A 30 20.61 -26.63 -13.73
CA VAL A 30 21.92 -27.30 -13.76
C VAL A 30 22.86 -26.62 -14.75
N LEU A 31 22.40 -26.34 -15.98
CA LEU A 31 23.19 -25.63 -17.00
C LEU A 31 23.50 -24.19 -16.59
N ALA A 32 22.55 -23.48 -15.95
CA ALA A 32 22.76 -22.13 -15.44
C ALA A 32 23.80 -22.10 -14.32
N GLY A 33 23.75 -23.07 -13.39
CA GLY A 33 24.74 -23.22 -12.32
C GLY A 33 26.12 -23.56 -12.87
N LEU A 34 26.20 -24.52 -13.81
CA LEU A 34 27.44 -24.90 -14.47
C LEU A 34 28.03 -23.74 -15.29
N ALA A 35 27.19 -22.96 -15.98
CA ALA A 35 27.61 -21.78 -16.73
C ALA A 35 28.09 -20.62 -15.83
N MET A 36 27.66 -20.55 -14.57
CA MET A 36 28.14 -19.54 -13.63
C MET A 36 29.56 -19.82 -13.11
N LEU A 37 30.00 -21.09 -13.02
CA LEU A 37 31.34 -21.47 -12.57
C LEU A 37 32.48 -20.89 -13.43
N PRO A 38 32.50 -21.05 -14.77
CA PRO A 38 33.55 -20.49 -15.63
C PRO A 38 33.41 -18.98 -15.82
N VAL A 39 32.20 -18.42 -15.70
CA VAL A 39 31.95 -16.97 -15.77
C VAL A 39 32.60 -16.22 -14.59
N ALA A 40 32.82 -16.88 -13.45
CA ALA A 40 33.61 -16.32 -12.35
C ALA A 40 35.11 -16.22 -12.71
N ALA A 41 35.61 -17.11 -13.57
CA ALA A 41 37.00 -17.13 -14.02
C ALA A 41 37.25 -16.30 -15.30
N TRP A 42 36.23 -16.05 -16.13
CA TRP A 42 36.36 -15.35 -17.43
C TRP A 42 35.40 -14.14 -17.56
N PRO A 43 35.89 -12.88 -17.42
CA PRO A 43 35.03 -11.69 -17.37
C PRO A 43 34.38 -11.28 -18.69
N ALA A 44 35.03 -11.55 -19.84
CA ALA A 44 34.62 -11.03 -21.14
C ALA A 44 33.29 -11.61 -21.67
N GLY A 45 32.98 -12.88 -21.36
CA GLY A 45 31.74 -13.56 -21.78
C GLY A 45 30.56 -13.40 -20.81
N ARG A 46 30.81 -12.87 -19.60
CA ARG A 46 29.86 -12.81 -18.47
C ARG A 46 28.54 -12.15 -18.84
N ARG A 47 28.57 -11.01 -19.55
CA ARG A 47 27.35 -10.24 -19.87
C ARG A 47 26.48 -10.91 -20.93
N ALA A 48 27.05 -11.70 -21.84
CA ALA A 48 26.27 -12.38 -22.87
C ALA A 48 25.54 -13.59 -22.27
N ILE A 49 26.27 -14.42 -21.52
CA ILE A 49 25.71 -15.60 -20.84
C ILE A 49 24.65 -15.20 -19.82
N LEU A 50 24.92 -14.19 -18.97
CA LEU A 50 23.92 -13.71 -18.01
C LEU A 50 22.67 -13.14 -18.68
N ARG A 51 22.79 -12.38 -19.76
CA ARG A 51 21.61 -11.88 -20.49
C ARG A 51 20.75 -13.01 -21.02
N PHE A 52 21.36 -14.05 -21.59
CA PHE A 52 20.65 -15.22 -22.08
C PHE A 52 19.95 -15.98 -20.94
N LEU A 53 20.67 -16.28 -19.86
CA LEU A 53 20.10 -16.96 -18.68
C LEU A 53 18.95 -16.17 -18.06
N LEU A 54 19.09 -14.86 -17.90
CA LEU A 54 18.03 -14.01 -17.33
C LEU A 54 16.82 -13.92 -18.26
N ALA A 55 17.02 -13.88 -19.58
CA ALA A 55 15.93 -13.89 -20.56
C ALA A 55 15.15 -15.22 -20.53
N CYS A 56 15.85 -16.35 -20.49
CA CYS A 56 15.23 -17.67 -20.32
C CYS A 56 14.49 -17.78 -18.97
N ALA A 57 15.14 -17.37 -17.87
CA ALA A 57 14.51 -17.38 -16.54
C ALA A 57 13.24 -16.52 -16.49
N ARG A 58 13.24 -15.35 -17.15
CA ARG A 58 12.03 -14.52 -17.30
C ARG A 58 10.93 -15.24 -18.06
N GLY A 59 11.26 -15.94 -19.15
CA GLY A 59 10.32 -16.73 -19.95
C GLY A 59 9.64 -17.81 -19.12
N LEU A 60 10.42 -18.65 -18.44
CA LEU A 60 9.90 -19.73 -17.59
C LEU A 60 9.10 -19.19 -16.40
N THR A 61 9.57 -18.12 -15.75
CA THR A 61 8.85 -17.51 -14.62
C THR A 61 7.50 -16.91 -15.04
N LYS A 62 7.39 -16.35 -16.26
CA LYS A 62 6.11 -15.86 -16.81
C LYS A 62 5.12 -17.01 -17.01
N PHE A 63 5.59 -18.14 -17.55
CA PHE A 63 4.76 -19.35 -17.71
C PHE A 63 4.28 -19.87 -16.35
N GLU A 64 5.18 -19.99 -15.38
CA GLU A 64 4.87 -20.44 -14.03
C GLU A 64 3.86 -19.51 -13.32
N ARG A 65 4.00 -18.19 -13.50
CA ARG A 65 3.03 -17.22 -12.97
C ARG A 65 1.64 -17.41 -13.57
N LEU A 66 1.57 -17.70 -14.88
CA LEU A 66 0.31 -17.94 -15.57
C LEU A 66 -0.34 -19.23 -15.03
N ARG A 67 0.44 -20.30 -14.85
CA ARG A 67 -0.01 -21.56 -14.24
C ARG A 67 -0.54 -21.34 -12.82
N LEU A 68 0.21 -20.65 -11.96
CA LEU A 68 -0.18 -20.33 -10.58
C LEU A 68 -1.47 -19.49 -10.52
N LYS A 69 -1.62 -18.53 -11.43
CA LYS A 69 -2.84 -17.70 -11.52
C LYS A 69 -4.05 -18.51 -11.96
N LEU A 70 -3.90 -19.34 -13.01
CA LEU A 70 -4.98 -20.12 -13.60
C LEU A 70 -5.45 -21.26 -12.68
N TRP A 71 -4.50 -22.03 -12.12
CA TRP A 71 -4.80 -23.28 -11.44
C TRP A 71 -4.81 -23.15 -9.91
N LEU A 72 -3.89 -22.39 -9.32
CA LEU A 72 -3.76 -22.24 -7.86
C LEU A 72 -4.36 -20.93 -7.32
N ARG A 73 -4.86 -20.02 -8.19
CA ARG A 73 -5.36 -18.68 -7.83
C ARG A 73 -4.34 -17.83 -7.04
N VAL A 74 -3.05 -18.08 -7.24
CA VAL A 74 -2.00 -17.26 -6.62
C VAL A 74 -1.62 -16.17 -7.62
N SER A 75 -2.01 -14.93 -7.32
CA SER A 75 -1.56 -13.75 -8.06
C SER A 75 -0.24 -13.25 -7.50
N VAL A 76 0.74 -13.09 -8.39
CA VAL A 76 2.08 -12.58 -8.10
C VAL A 76 2.32 -11.35 -8.97
N SER A 77 2.99 -10.32 -8.42
CA SER A 77 3.25 -9.05 -9.13
C SER A 77 4.03 -9.30 -10.43
N PRO A 78 3.76 -8.56 -11.51
CA PRO A 78 4.54 -8.64 -12.74
C PRO A 78 5.92 -8.00 -12.66
N ALA A 79 6.19 -7.18 -11.66
CA ALA A 79 7.46 -6.50 -11.47
C ALA A 79 8.30 -7.23 -10.42
N TYR A 80 9.25 -8.03 -10.91
CA TYR A 80 10.26 -8.74 -10.13
C TYR A 80 11.63 -8.54 -10.76
N THR A 81 12.69 -8.60 -9.95
CA THR A 81 14.06 -8.49 -10.46
C THR A 81 14.46 -9.77 -11.20
N ASP A 82 15.30 -9.65 -12.23
CA ASP A 82 15.79 -10.81 -13.00
C ASP A 82 16.49 -11.85 -12.10
N MET A 83 17.14 -11.39 -11.02
CA MET A 83 17.77 -12.27 -10.03
C MET A 83 16.75 -13.01 -9.14
N ALA A 84 15.62 -12.38 -8.83
CA ALA A 84 14.53 -13.03 -8.10
C ALA A 84 13.90 -14.17 -8.92
N ALA A 85 13.79 -14.00 -10.25
CA ALA A 85 13.34 -15.05 -11.17
C ALA A 85 14.27 -16.26 -11.15
N LEU A 86 15.59 -16.06 -11.22
CA LEU A 86 16.57 -17.16 -11.11
C LEU A 86 16.50 -17.88 -9.77
N ARG A 87 16.45 -17.14 -8.65
CA ARG A 87 16.36 -17.73 -7.31
C ARG A 87 15.05 -18.50 -7.09
N TYR A 88 13.95 -17.99 -7.64
CA TYR A 88 12.68 -18.70 -7.66
C TYR A 88 12.82 -20.04 -8.38
N LEU A 89 13.32 -20.03 -9.62
CA LEU A 89 13.47 -21.24 -10.43
C LEU A 89 14.42 -22.26 -9.80
N ALA A 90 15.52 -21.79 -9.21
CA ALA A 90 16.50 -22.63 -8.52
C ALA A 90 15.94 -23.34 -7.27
N CYS A 91 14.92 -22.77 -6.62
CA CYS A 91 14.23 -23.41 -5.49
C CYS A 91 12.99 -24.20 -5.93
N ARG A 92 12.42 -23.83 -7.08
CA ARG A 92 11.15 -24.34 -7.59
C ARG A 92 11.21 -25.78 -8.08
N TRP A 93 12.27 -26.19 -8.77
CA TRP A 93 12.38 -27.51 -9.39
C TRP A 93 12.15 -28.66 -8.38
N ALA A 94 12.70 -28.53 -7.16
CA ALA A 94 12.53 -29.52 -6.10
C ALA A 94 11.06 -29.65 -5.65
N LEU A 95 10.34 -28.54 -5.56
CA LEU A 95 8.91 -28.52 -5.24
C LEU A 95 8.05 -29.10 -6.37
N GLY A 96 8.41 -28.85 -7.63
CA GLY A 96 7.71 -29.44 -8.77
C GLY A 96 7.89 -30.96 -8.87
N LEU A 97 9.10 -31.47 -8.59
CA LEU A 97 9.35 -32.91 -8.49
C LEU A 97 8.56 -33.54 -7.33
N LEU A 98 8.54 -32.89 -6.16
CA LEU A 98 7.73 -33.33 -5.02
C LEU A 98 6.24 -33.41 -5.40
N GLY A 99 5.72 -32.40 -6.10
CA GLY A 99 4.36 -32.41 -6.64
C GLY A 99 4.11 -33.58 -7.60
N GLY A 100 5.08 -33.91 -8.45
CA GLY A 100 5.04 -35.09 -9.32
C GLY A 100 4.97 -36.41 -8.56
N VAL A 101 5.81 -36.59 -7.53
CA VAL A 101 5.81 -37.80 -6.68
C VAL A 101 4.49 -37.95 -5.94
N VAL A 102 3.94 -36.86 -5.42
CA VAL A 102 2.64 -36.85 -4.76
C VAL A 102 1.52 -37.25 -5.74
N MET A 103 1.56 -36.76 -6.98
CA MET A 103 0.58 -37.14 -8.00
C MET A 103 0.71 -38.59 -8.46
N LEU A 104 1.94 -39.10 -8.60
CA LEU A 104 2.17 -40.52 -8.85
C LEU A 104 1.61 -41.38 -7.70
N SER A 105 1.79 -40.95 -6.45
CA SER A 105 1.28 -41.64 -5.27
C SER A 105 -0.25 -41.69 -5.25
N VAL A 106 -0.92 -40.59 -5.61
CA VAL A 106 -2.39 -40.57 -5.77
C VAL A 106 -2.84 -41.52 -6.88
N ALA A 107 -2.15 -41.52 -8.03
CA ALA A 107 -2.49 -42.41 -9.15
C ALA A 107 -2.34 -43.89 -8.80
N ILE A 108 -1.24 -44.27 -8.13
CA ILE A 108 -1.01 -45.63 -7.62
C ILE A 108 -2.09 -46.00 -6.60
N GLY A 109 -2.44 -45.09 -5.68
CA GLY A 109 -3.49 -45.32 -4.69
C GLY A 109 -4.86 -45.58 -5.31
N LEU A 110 -5.23 -44.82 -6.34
CA LEU A 110 -6.47 -45.03 -7.10
C LEU A 110 -6.46 -46.34 -7.90
N GLY A 111 -5.32 -46.68 -8.51
CA GLY A 111 -5.14 -47.96 -9.22
C GLY A 111 -5.28 -49.15 -8.28
N TYR A 112 -4.61 -49.11 -7.12
CA TYR A 112 -4.70 -50.16 -6.10
C TYR A 112 -6.13 -50.32 -5.57
N GLY A 113 -6.82 -49.21 -5.28
CA GLY A 113 -8.22 -49.23 -4.85
C GLY A 113 -9.16 -49.84 -5.91
N THR A 114 -8.94 -49.51 -7.19
CA THR A 114 -9.76 -50.03 -8.31
C THR A 114 -9.53 -51.53 -8.52
N SER A 115 -8.27 -51.99 -8.51
CA SER A 115 -7.92 -53.40 -8.60
C SER A 115 -8.52 -54.22 -7.46
N TRP A 116 -8.54 -53.68 -6.24
CA TRP A 116 -9.16 -54.32 -5.09
C TRP A 116 -10.67 -54.49 -5.23
N ILE A 117 -11.38 -53.46 -5.68
CA ILE A 117 -12.83 -53.51 -5.92
C ILE A 117 -13.15 -54.55 -7.01
N TYR A 118 -12.33 -54.62 -8.05
CA TYR A 118 -12.50 -55.58 -9.13
C TYR A 118 -12.32 -57.04 -8.64
N ILE A 119 -11.28 -57.31 -7.85
CA ILE A 119 -11.03 -58.64 -7.27
C ILE A 119 -12.20 -59.08 -6.39
N TRP A 120 -12.75 -58.17 -5.58
CA TRP A 120 -13.90 -58.45 -4.73
C TRP A 120 -15.18 -58.77 -5.53
N LEU A 121 -15.36 -58.16 -6.70
CA LEU A 121 -16.56 -58.33 -7.53
C LEU A 121 -16.50 -59.55 -8.46
N LEU A 122 -15.30 -60.04 -8.82
CA LEU A 122 -15.11 -61.13 -9.78
C LEU A 122 -14.80 -62.50 -9.15
N VAL A 123 -14.38 -62.53 -7.88
CA VAL A 123 -13.94 -63.75 -7.19
C VAL A 123 -14.90 -64.04 -6.03
N ASP A 124 -15.80 -65.01 -6.21
CA ASP A 124 -16.80 -65.41 -5.20
C ASP A 124 -16.18 -66.15 -3.98
N ASP A 125 -14.98 -66.72 -4.11
CA ASP A 125 -14.32 -67.48 -3.03
C ASP A 125 -13.16 -66.70 -2.39
N VAL A 126 -13.50 -65.80 -1.47
CA VAL A 126 -12.50 -65.08 -0.66
C VAL A 126 -12.04 -65.97 0.49
N ARG A 127 -10.93 -66.69 0.28
CA ARG A 127 -10.30 -67.54 1.33
C ARG A 127 -9.81 -66.78 2.57
N ASN A 128 -9.53 -65.46 2.48
CA ASN A 128 -8.95 -64.67 3.57
C ASN A 128 -9.54 -63.25 3.65
N PRO A 129 -10.74 -63.06 4.25
CA PRO A 129 -11.39 -61.74 4.33
C PRO A 129 -10.59 -60.72 5.14
N GLY A 130 -9.83 -61.14 6.17
CA GLY A 130 -9.05 -60.22 7.00
C GLY A 130 -7.95 -59.47 6.23
N ALA A 131 -7.23 -60.15 5.33
CA ALA A 131 -6.19 -59.53 4.50
C ALA A 131 -6.76 -58.45 3.56
N ILE A 132 -8.01 -58.64 3.10
CA ILE A 132 -8.74 -57.66 2.28
C ILE A 132 -9.04 -56.40 3.07
N THR A 133 -9.56 -56.56 4.29
CA THR A 133 -9.95 -55.42 5.12
C THR A 133 -8.73 -54.58 5.51
N TYR A 134 -7.64 -55.21 5.95
CA TYR A 134 -6.41 -54.51 6.30
C TYR A 134 -5.73 -53.85 5.09
N GLY A 135 -5.68 -54.52 3.93
CA GLY A 135 -5.14 -53.95 2.70
C GLY A 135 -5.93 -52.75 2.18
N SER A 136 -7.27 -52.84 2.24
CA SER A 136 -8.17 -51.75 1.83
C SER A 136 -8.07 -50.54 2.76
N LEU A 137 -8.00 -50.77 4.08
CA LEU A 137 -7.80 -49.70 5.06
C LEU A 137 -6.44 -49.01 4.87
N GLY A 138 -5.36 -49.78 4.67
CA GLY A 138 -4.03 -49.25 4.39
C GLY A 138 -3.98 -48.44 3.08
N GLY A 139 -4.59 -48.96 2.02
CA GLY A 139 -4.70 -48.26 0.72
C GLY A 139 -5.48 -46.96 0.83
N LEU A 140 -6.62 -46.97 1.54
CA LEU A 140 -7.42 -45.76 1.79
C LEU A 140 -6.65 -44.72 2.61
N PHE A 141 -5.90 -45.16 3.62
CA PHE A 141 -5.06 -44.27 4.44
C PHE A 141 -3.94 -43.62 3.62
N LEU A 142 -3.24 -44.39 2.78
CA LEU A 142 -2.22 -43.86 1.88
C LEU A 142 -2.80 -42.90 0.83
N LEU A 143 -3.98 -43.22 0.28
CA LEU A 143 -4.68 -42.32 -0.64
C LEU A 143 -5.06 -41.01 0.06
N PHE A 144 -5.56 -41.08 1.29
CA PHE A 144 -5.86 -39.90 2.11
C PHE A 144 -4.60 -39.05 2.33
N LEU A 145 -3.47 -39.66 2.71
CA LEU A 145 -2.21 -38.96 2.91
C LEU A 145 -1.71 -38.30 1.61
N ALA A 146 -1.82 -39.00 0.47
CA ALA A 146 -1.43 -38.46 -0.83
C ALA A 146 -2.30 -37.27 -1.27
N VAL A 147 -3.61 -37.32 -1.00
CA VAL A 147 -4.53 -36.20 -1.25
C VAL A 147 -4.22 -35.00 -0.34
N GLN A 148 -3.89 -35.21 0.94
CA GLN A 148 -3.45 -34.12 1.82
C GLN A 148 -2.10 -33.54 1.36
N GLY A 149 -1.17 -34.40 0.96
CA GLY A 149 0.12 -34.00 0.38
C GLY A 149 -0.06 -33.11 -0.86
N MET A 150 -1.06 -33.39 -1.70
CA MET A 150 -1.39 -32.58 -2.88
C MET A 150 -1.72 -31.14 -2.49
N PHE A 151 -2.59 -30.94 -1.49
CA PHE A 151 -2.93 -29.60 -1.02
C PHE A 151 -1.74 -28.90 -0.33
N GLY A 152 -0.96 -29.65 0.45
CA GLY A 152 0.25 -29.14 1.11
C GLY A 152 1.29 -28.62 0.11
N VAL A 153 1.61 -29.40 -0.92
CA VAL A 153 2.56 -28.97 -1.97
C VAL A 153 2.04 -27.75 -2.71
N ALA A 154 0.76 -27.73 -3.10
CA ALA A 154 0.15 -26.58 -3.77
C ALA A 154 0.26 -25.28 -2.95
N GLU A 155 0.05 -25.36 -1.63
CA GLU A 155 0.20 -24.20 -0.76
C GLU A 155 1.66 -23.74 -0.66
N LEU A 156 2.61 -24.69 -0.57
CA LEU A 156 4.04 -24.40 -0.54
C LEU A 156 4.50 -23.71 -1.83
N GLU A 157 4.02 -24.12 -3.01
CA GLU A 157 4.31 -23.43 -4.28
C GLU A 157 3.87 -21.96 -4.20
N GLY A 158 2.65 -21.73 -3.70
CA GLY A 158 2.10 -20.40 -3.55
C GLY A 158 2.86 -19.52 -2.55
N ARG A 159 3.29 -20.09 -1.42
CA ARG A 159 4.10 -19.38 -0.41
C ARG A 159 5.49 -19.04 -0.96
N LEU A 160 6.13 -19.97 -1.68
CA LEU A 160 7.44 -19.75 -2.28
C LEU A 160 7.40 -18.66 -3.35
N ALA A 161 6.38 -18.69 -4.22
CA ALA A 161 6.16 -17.66 -5.22
C ALA A 161 5.95 -16.28 -4.56
N ARG A 162 5.14 -16.18 -3.50
CA ARG A 162 4.96 -14.89 -2.78
C ARG A 162 6.22 -14.41 -2.07
N ARG A 163 7.05 -15.30 -1.52
CA ARG A 163 8.29 -14.90 -0.82
C ARG A 163 9.39 -14.44 -1.78
N LEU A 164 9.52 -15.09 -2.92
CA LEU A 164 10.63 -14.85 -3.85
C LEU A 164 10.27 -13.88 -4.98
N LEU A 165 9.00 -13.84 -5.40
CA LEU A 165 8.48 -13.00 -6.48
C LEU A 165 7.44 -11.97 -5.98
N GLY A 166 7.16 -11.91 -4.69
CA GLY A 166 6.23 -10.93 -4.12
C GLY A 166 6.72 -9.50 -4.28
N PRO A 167 5.82 -8.51 -4.16
CA PRO A 167 6.17 -7.10 -4.28
C PRO A 167 7.32 -6.80 -3.32
N ARG A 168 8.42 -6.32 -3.88
CA ARG A 168 9.51 -5.79 -3.06
C ARG A 168 8.90 -4.59 -2.35
N HIS A 169 9.13 -4.46 -1.04
CA HIS A 169 8.81 -3.31 -0.17
C HIS A 169 8.84 -1.93 -0.88
N GLN A 170 9.69 -1.81 -1.90
CA GLN A 170 9.82 -0.69 -2.83
C GLN A 170 8.55 -0.27 -3.60
N GLU A 171 7.71 -1.17 -4.11
CA GLU A 171 6.45 -0.76 -4.79
C GLU A 171 5.45 -0.14 -3.81
N GLU A 172 5.38 -0.68 -2.59
CA GLU A 172 4.52 -0.14 -1.54
C GLU A 172 5.05 1.21 -1.05
N LEU A 173 6.37 1.36 -0.93
CA LEU A 173 7.04 2.63 -0.64
C LEU A 173 6.79 3.67 -1.74
N GLU A 174 6.96 3.33 -3.01
CA GLU A 174 6.71 4.23 -4.14
C GLU A 174 5.25 4.69 -4.16
N ARG A 175 4.31 3.79 -3.89
CA ARG A 175 2.89 4.13 -3.77
C ARG A 175 2.64 5.08 -2.59
N ARG A 176 3.20 4.81 -1.41
CA ARG A 176 3.07 5.70 -0.24
C ARG A 176 3.69 7.06 -0.48
N ILE A 177 4.85 7.13 -1.15
CA ILE A 177 5.50 8.39 -1.53
C ILE A 177 4.62 9.16 -2.50
N ALA A 178 4.01 8.51 -3.50
CA ALA A 178 3.10 9.15 -4.44
C ALA A 178 1.85 9.69 -3.72
N GLU A 179 1.24 8.89 -2.82
CA GLU A 179 0.07 9.30 -2.02
C GLU A 179 0.42 10.51 -1.10
N LEU A 180 1.56 10.47 -0.42
CA LEU A 180 2.05 11.59 0.40
C LEU A 180 2.36 12.84 -0.43
N SER A 181 2.97 12.67 -1.61
CA SER A 181 3.32 13.79 -2.49
C SER A 181 2.06 14.46 -3.04
N ALA A 182 1.05 13.68 -3.43
CA ALA A 182 -0.24 14.19 -3.89
C ALA A 182 -0.99 14.91 -2.77
N SER A 183 -1.02 14.34 -1.55
CA SER A 183 -1.63 14.99 -0.39
C SER A 183 -0.93 16.32 -0.06
N ARG A 184 0.40 16.35 -0.08
CA ARG A 184 1.18 17.57 0.18
C ARG A 184 0.94 18.63 -0.89
N ALA A 185 0.85 18.25 -2.16
CA ALA A 185 0.54 19.18 -3.24
C ALA A 185 -0.85 19.82 -3.03
N ALA A 186 -1.87 19.03 -2.69
CA ALA A 186 -3.21 19.54 -2.43
C ALA A 186 -3.26 20.54 -1.25
N VAL A 187 -2.51 20.28 -0.17
CA VAL A 187 -2.40 21.21 0.96
C VAL A 187 -1.72 22.52 0.55
N VAL A 188 -0.63 22.43 -0.22
CA VAL A 188 0.09 23.62 -0.71
C VAL A 188 -0.80 24.47 -1.62
N ASP A 189 -1.55 23.84 -2.52
CA ASP A 189 -2.49 24.54 -3.40
C ASP A 189 -3.59 25.25 -2.60
N ALA A 190 -4.17 24.57 -1.60
CA ALA A 190 -5.16 25.17 -0.71
C ALA A 190 -4.60 26.38 0.06
N VAL A 191 -3.38 26.29 0.58
CA VAL A 191 -2.71 27.42 1.26
C VAL A 191 -2.44 28.57 0.30
N HIS A 192 -2.08 28.30 -0.96
CA HIS A 192 -1.89 29.34 -1.96
C HIS A 192 -3.20 30.05 -2.33
N ASP A 193 -4.30 29.30 -2.45
CA ASP A 193 -5.63 29.88 -2.68
C ASP A 193 -6.08 30.76 -1.51
N GLU A 194 -5.89 30.28 -0.29
CA GLU A 194 -6.18 31.03 0.94
C GLU A 194 -5.40 32.34 0.99
N ARG A 195 -4.08 32.28 0.77
CA ARG A 195 -3.21 33.45 0.75
C ARG A 195 -3.65 34.48 -0.28
N ARG A 196 -4.01 34.05 -1.50
CA ARG A 196 -4.53 34.94 -2.55
C ARG A 196 -5.86 35.59 -2.18
N ARG A 197 -6.72 34.89 -1.44
CA ARG A 197 -7.98 35.46 -0.95
C ARG A 197 -7.71 36.54 0.10
N ILE A 198 -6.90 36.21 1.11
CA ILE A 198 -6.49 37.15 2.17
C ILE A 198 -5.85 38.40 1.58
N GLU A 199 -4.94 38.24 0.60
CA GLU A 199 -4.28 39.37 -0.05
C GLU A 199 -5.29 40.29 -0.75
N ARG A 200 -6.27 39.74 -1.47
CA ARG A 200 -7.34 40.52 -2.11
C ARG A 200 -8.24 41.22 -1.08
N ASP A 201 -8.70 40.49 -0.07
CA ASP A 201 -9.58 41.04 0.97
C ASP A 201 -8.89 42.18 1.72
N LEU A 202 -7.60 42.01 2.04
CA LEU A 202 -6.78 43.03 2.69
C LEU A 202 -6.56 44.23 1.78
N HIS A 203 -6.17 43.99 0.52
CA HIS A 203 -5.88 45.04 -0.44
C HIS A 203 -7.14 45.89 -0.71
N ASP A 204 -8.27 45.26 -0.98
CA ASP A 204 -9.51 45.95 -1.32
C ASP A 204 -10.09 46.68 -0.09
N GLY A 205 -10.09 46.04 1.08
CA GLY A 205 -10.58 46.64 2.33
C GLY A 205 -9.74 47.85 2.78
N VAL A 206 -8.40 47.71 2.78
CA VAL A 206 -7.49 48.79 3.19
C VAL A 206 -7.54 49.93 2.18
N GLN A 207 -7.57 49.66 0.88
CA GLN A 207 -7.65 50.71 -0.14
C GLN A 207 -8.93 51.53 -0.03
N GLN A 208 -10.08 50.89 0.13
CA GLN A 208 -11.36 51.60 0.29
C GLN A 208 -11.33 52.56 1.48
N ARG A 209 -10.81 52.11 2.63
CA ARG A 209 -10.68 52.95 3.83
C ARG A 209 -9.68 54.09 3.66
N LEU A 210 -8.51 53.83 3.08
CA LEU A 210 -7.49 54.87 2.86
C LEU A 210 -7.98 55.96 1.90
N VAL A 211 -8.74 55.58 0.86
CA VAL A 211 -9.37 56.54 -0.06
C VAL A 211 -10.41 57.39 0.67
N ALA A 212 -11.29 56.77 1.47
CA ALA A 212 -12.29 57.48 2.27
C ALA A 212 -11.64 58.45 3.27
N LEU A 213 -10.59 58.01 3.96
CA LEU A 213 -9.79 58.82 4.88
C LEU A 213 -9.17 60.03 4.18
N GLY A 214 -8.54 59.81 3.00
CA GLY A 214 -7.97 60.88 2.19
C GLY A 214 -9.02 61.92 1.74
N MET A 215 -10.22 61.46 1.38
CA MET A 215 -11.33 62.35 1.03
C MET A 215 -11.81 63.19 2.23
N LEU A 216 -11.95 62.59 3.42
CA LEU A 216 -12.35 63.28 4.64
C LEU A 216 -11.34 64.37 5.01
N LEU A 217 -10.05 64.03 5.00
CA LEU A 217 -8.96 64.98 5.25
C LEU A 217 -8.89 66.10 4.19
N GLY A 218 -9.08 65.77 2.91
CA GLY A 218 -9.13 66.74 1.82
C GLY A 218 -10.32 67.70 1.90
N ARG A 219 -11.47 67.24 2.43
CA ARG A 219 -12.62 68.10 2.72
C ARG A 219 -12.38 68.97 3.96
N ALA A 220 -11.77 68.42 5.01
CA ALA A 220 -11.42 69.18 6.21
C ALA A 220 -10.46 70.33 5.90
N ARG A 221 -9.43 70.09 5.08
CA ARG A 221 -8.46 71.11 4.62
C ARG A 221 -9.09 72.27 3.85
N ARG A 222 -10.18 72.03 3.12
CA ARG A 222 -10.86 73.05 2.30
C ARG A 222 -12.01 73.76 3.04
N SER A 223 -12.38 73.29 4.23
CA SER A 223 -13.50 73.84 4.98
C SER A 223 -13.07 75.09 5.75
N GLN A 224 -13.77 76.20 5.52
CA GLN A 224 -13.58 77.45 6.26
C GLN A 224 -14.43 77.53 7.53
N ASP A 225 -15.41 76.64 7.68
CA ASP A 225 -16.25 76.48 8.86
C ASP A 225 -15.53 75.58 9.89
N GLY A 226 -15.28 76.11 11.09
CA GLY A 226 -14.62 75.40 12.18
C GLY A 226 -15.37 74.14 12.62
N ASP A 227 -16.70 74.22 12.77
CA ASP A 227 -17.52 73.09 13.25
C ASP A 227 -17.60 71.98 12.21
N ARG A 228 -17.62 72.34 10.91
CA ARG A 228 -17.59 71.34 9.83
C ARG A 228 -16.23 70.67 9.72
N ARG A 229 -15.14 71.42 9.86
CA ARG A 229 -13.77 70.91 9.86
C ARG A 229 -13.54 69.94 11.01
N ASP A 230 -13.94 70.28 12.23
CA ASP A 230 -13.81 69.39 13.40
C ASP A 230 -14.60 68.09 13.26
N ARG A 231 -15.82 68.17 12.70
CA ARG A 231 -16.62 66.96 12.40
C ARG A 231 -15.92 66.03 11.40
N LEU A 232 -15.34 66.60 10.34
CA LEU A 232 -14.61 65.81 9.33
C LEU A 232 -13.32 65.19 9.89
N LEU A 233 -12.61 65.90 10.76
CA LEU A 233 -11.43 65.38 11.45
C LEU A 233 -11.79 64.23 12.41
N ARG A 234 -12.87 64.35 13.17
CA ARG A 234 -13.38 63.25 14.02
C ARG A 234 -13.75 62.02 13.18
N GLN A 235 -14.44 62.22 12.07
CA GLN A 235 -14.79 61.10 11.17
C GLN A 235 -13.55 60.45 10.55
N ALA A 236 -12.54 61.23 10.18
CA ALA A 236 -11.26 60.70 9.70
C ALA A 236 -10.54 59.89 10.79
N HIS A 237 -10.56 60.37 12.03
CA HIS A 237 -9.97 59.63 13.15
C HIS A 237 -10.66 58.28 13.37
N GLU A 238 -11.99 58.26 13.31
CA GLU A 238 -12.78 57.02 13.44
C GLU A 238 -12.48 56.02 12.31
N GLU A 239 -12.43 56.47 11.05
CA GLU A 239 -12.07 55.61 9.92
C GLU A 239 -10.64 55.04 10.04
N SER A 240 -9.70 55.84 10.54
CA SER A 240 -8.33 55.36 10.81
C SER A 240 -8.30 54.31 11.91
N ARG A 241 -9.13 54.46 12.95
CA ARG A 241 -9.22 53.49 14.05
C ARG A 241 -9.81 52.17 13.55
N GLN A 242 -10.89 52.25 12.78
CA GLN A 242 -11.52 51.06 12.20
C GLN A 242 -10.58 50.33 11.23
N ALA A 243 -9.81 51.06 10.41
CA ALA A 243 -8.80 50.45 9.53
C ALA A 243 -7.72 49.68 10.30
N LEU A 244 -7.30 50.18 11.47
CA LEU A 244 -6.36 49.49 12.35
C LEU A 244 -6.97 48.23 13.00
N GLU A 245 -8.26 48.27 13.35
CA GLU A 245 -8.99 47.11 13.87
C GLU A 245 -9.11 46.01 12.80
N ASP A 246 -9.49 46.35 11.57
CA ASP A 246 -9.56 45.39 10.45
C ASP A 246 -8.19 44.75 10.15
N LEU A 247 -7.12 45.55 10.14
CA LEU A 247 -5.74 45.06 9.96
C LEU A 247 -5.33 44.11 11.08
N ARG A 248 -5.70 44.41 12.34
CA ARG A 248 -5.44 43.53 13.47
C ARG A 248 -6.23 42.23 13.38
N GLU A 249 -7.46 42.27 12.89
CA GLU A 249 -8.28 41.07 12.68
C GLU A 249 -7.64 40.13 11.65
N VAL A 250 -7.16 40.68 10.54
CA VAL A 250 -6.44 39.90 9.51
C VAL A 250 -5.12 39.34 10.06
N ALA A 251 -4.34 40.13 10.80
CA ALA A 251 -3.10 39.68 11.41
C ALA A 251 -3.31 38.50 12.38
N TRP A 252 -4.34 38.59 13.24
CA TRP A 252 -4.73 37.53 14.17
C TRP A 252 -5.13 36.22 13.47
N ARG A 253 -5.74 36.32 12.28
CA ARG A 253 -6.19 35.16 11.51
C ARG A 253 -5.05 34.43 10.80
N ILE A 254 -3.88 35.06 10.67
CA ILE A 254 -2.71 34.52 9.96
C ILE A 254 -1.62 34.10 10.96
N TYR A 255 -1.42 34.88 12.02
CA TYR A 255 -0.34 34.67 12.97
C TYR A 255 -0.80 35.01 14.40
N PRO A 256 -1.13 34.01 15.22
CA PRO A 256 -1.51 34.26 16.61
C PRO A 256 -0.26 34.59 17.42
N THR A 257 0.10 35.87 17.54
CA THR A 257 1.26 36.30 18.34
C THR A 257 1.15 35.91 19.81
N THR A 258 -0.08 35.85 20.35
CA THR A 258 -0.33 35.37 21.71
C THR A 258 0.05 33.90 21.91
N LEU A 259 -0.06 33.07 20.87
CA LEU A 259 0.37 31.67 20.92
C LEU A 259 1.90 31.57 21.08
N ASP A 260 2.65 32.47 20.45
CA ASP A 260 4.10 32.50 20.54
C ASP A 260 4.62 33.14 21.83
N GLU A 261 3.94 34.17 22.31
CA GLU A 261 4.39 34.97 23.46
C GLU A 261 3.92 34.38 24.79
N ALA A 262 2.71 33.79 24.82
CA ALA A 262 2.03 33.39 26.05
C ALA A 262 1.54 31.93 26.05
N GLY A 263 1.78 31.18 24.97
CA GLY A 263 1.43 29.76 24.87
C GLY A 263 -0.03 29.49 24.50
N LEU A 264 -0.38 28.21 24.37
CA LEU A 264 -1.67 27.78 23.84
C LEU A 264 -2.85 28.16 24.73
N HIS A 265 -2.69 28.06 26.04
CA HIS A 265 -3.77 28.36 26.99
C HIS A 265 -4.22 29.82 26.89
N ALA A 266 -3.29 30.77 26.98
CA ALA A 266 -3.57 32.20 26.87
C ALA A 266 -4.14 32.59 25.49
N ALA A 267 -3.65 31.93 24.43
CA ALA A 267 -4.17 32.14 23.09
C ALA A 267 -5.65 31.72 22.98
N LEU A 268 -6.03 30.58 23.56
CA LEU A 268 -7.41 30.09 23.58
C LEU A 268 -8.33 30.95 24.46
N GLU A 269 -7.85 31.44 25.61
CA GLU A 269 -8.62 32.40 26.44
C GLU A 269 -8.93 33.68 25.66
N THR A 270 -7.96 34.20 24.91
CA THR A 270 -8.17 35.40 24.08
C THR A 270 -9.23 35.16 23.00
N VAL A 271 -9.31 33.95 22.43
CA VAL A 271 -10.36 33.58 21.47
C VAL A 271 -11.73 33.50 22.16
N ALA A 272 -11.78 32.90 23.36
CA ALA A 272 -13.02 32.80 24.14
C ALA A 272 -13.58 34.18 24.53
N GLU A 273 -12.73 35.13 24.95
CA GLU A 273 -13.13 36.49 25.32
C GLU A 273 -13.78 37.27 24.16
N ARG A 274 -13.40 36.96 22.92
CA ARG A 274 -13.89 37.65 21.72
C ARG A 274 -15.11 36.99 21.11
N THR A 275 -15.52 35.83 21.63
CA THR A 275 -16.70 35.10 21.15
C THR A 275 -17.97 35.78 21.67
N SER A 276 -18.97 35.94 20.80
CA SER A 276 -20.26 36.57 21.14
C SER A 276 -21.14 35.72 22.08
N VAL A 277 -20.73 34.48 22.32
CA VAL A 277 -21.37 33.51 23.20
C VAL A 277 -20.45 33.28 24.39
N PRO A 278 -20.96 33.14 25.63
CA PRO A 278 -20.13 32.82 26.78
C PRO A 278 -19.42 31.48 26.58
N VAL A 279 -18.09 31.49 26.49
CA VAL A 279 -17.24 30.30 26.37
C VAL A 279 -16.39 30.16 27.62
N ARG A 280 -16.31 28.94 28.17
CA ARG A 280 -15.37 28.59 29.25
C ARG A 280 -14.32 27.65 28.66
N VAL A 281 -13.05 27.99 28.84
CA VAL A 281 -11.91 27.18 28.37
C VAL A 281 -11.43 26.32 29.55
N GLU A 282 -11.41 25.01 29.37
CA GLU A 282 -10.76 24.07 30.29
C GLU A 282 -9.50 23.54 29.61
N TYR A 283 -8.35 23.64 30.28
CA TYR A 283 -7.04 23.31 29.74
C TYR A 283 -6.31 22.34 30.69
N ASP A 284 -6.35 21.05 30.37
CA ASP A 284 -5.80 19.97 31.19
C ASP A 284 -4.55 19.30 30.55
N LEU A 285 -3.75 20.07 29.80
CA LEU A 285 -2.49 19.55 29.24
C LEU A 285 -1.37 19.62 30.28
N VAL A 286 -0.72 18.48 30.51
CA VAL A 286 0.38 18.34 31.48
C VAL A 286 1.68 18.98 30.98
N GLU A 287 1.91 18.96 29.67
CA GLU A 287 3.03 19.61 29.00
C GLU A 287 2.52 20.42 27.80
N GLU A 288 3.20 21.54 27.52
CA GLU A 288 2.92 22.38 26.36
C GLU A 288 3.17 21.57 25.07
N PRO A 289 2.19 21.48 24.15
CA PRO A 289 2.38 20.76 22.91
C PRO A 289 3.46 21.40 22.04
N GLU A 290 4.12 20.61 21.19
CA GLU A 290 5.02 21.16 20.17
C GLU A 290 4.32 22.24 19.36
N ARG A 291 5.07 23.28 18.97
CA ARG A 291 4.54 24.48 18.30
C ARG A 291 3.60 24.16 17.13
N ALA A 292 3.92 23.14 16.34
CA ALA A 292 3.06 22.70 15.25
C ALA A 292 1.68 22.20 15.72
N MET A 293 1.63 21.39 16.78
CA MET A 293 0.37 20.92 17.38
C MET A 293 -0.39 22.06 18.06
N ALA A 294 0.32 22.97 18.75
CA ALA A 294 -0.29 24.15 19.37
C ALA A 294 -0.97 25.05 18.33
N THR A 295 -0.30 25.31 17.19
CA THR A 295 -0.87 26.10 16.09
C THR A 295 -2.09 25.43 15.47
N VAL A 296 -2.05 24.10 15.25
CA VAL A 296 -3.20 23.37 14.71
C VAL A 296 -4.38 23.42 15.69
N ALA A 297 -4.14 23.18 16.98
CA ALA A 297 -5.19 23.26 18.00
C ALA A 297 -5.84 24.64 18.03
N TYR A 298 -5.04 25.71 17.99
CA TYR A 298 -5.53 27.09 17.97
C TYR A 298 -6.46 27.41 16.79
N PHE A 299 -6.22 26.84 15.60
CA PHE A 299 -7.04 27.12 14.41
C PHE A 299 -8.26 26.18 14.24
N VAL A 300 -8.35 25.11 15.02
CA VAL A 300 -9.44 24.10 14.93
C VAL A 300 -10.50 24.30 16.02
N VAL A 301 -10.10 24.81 17.20
CA VAL A 301 -10.98 25.10 18.35
C VAL A 301 -11.71 26.42 18.12
#